data_AF-A0A966Y6E0-F1
#
_entry.id   AF-A0A966Y6E0-F1
#
_cell.length_a   1.000
_cell.length_b   1.000
_cell.length_c   1.000
_cell.angle_alpha   90.00
_cell.angle_beta   90.00
_cell.angle_gamma   90.00
#
_symmetry.space_group_name_H-M   'P 1'
#
loop_
_entity.id
_entity.type
_entity.pdbx_description
1 polymer ?
#
loop_
_entity_poly.entity_id
_entity_poly.type
_entity_poly.pdbx_seq_one_letter_code
_entity_poly.pdbx_strand_id
1 'polypeptide(L)'
;MSAPAARTESSVDPLFAPLLAGDRRALAQAITLVESTRGDHRERADALLAALLPHTGKSVRLGITGVPGVGKSTLIERFGLSLLERGRSLAVLAIDPSSKRGGGSILGDKTRMEELSRRPAAFIRPSPAGATLGGVARRTREAMLLVEAAGFDTVLVETVGVGQSE
;
A
#
# COMPACT_ATOMS: atom_id res chain seq x y z
N MET A 1 32.57 4.89 -26.70
CA MET A 1 31.81 5.18 -25.47
C MET A 1 30.95 3.96 -25.20
N SER A 2 31.33 3.15 -24.20
CA SER A 2 30.64 1.89 -23.89
C SER A 2 29.34 2.17 -23.16
N ALA A 3 28.24 1.56 -23.60
CA ALA A 3 26.96 1.57 -22.90
C ALA A 3 27.14 0.98 -21.49
N PRO A 4 26.42 1.49 -20.46
CA PRO A 4 26.46 0.87 -19.15
C PRO A 4 25.81 -0.50 -19.25
N ALA A 5 26.55 -1.53 -18.85
CA ALA A 5 26.07 -2.90 -18.79
C ALA A 5 24.79 -2.97 -17.95
N ALA A 6 23.75 -3.61 -18.50
CA ALA A 6 22.54 -3.93 -17.78
C ALA A 6 22.91 -4.66 -16.49
N ARG A 7 22.62 -4.04 -15.34
CA ARG A 7 22.75 -4.69 -14.04
C ARG A 7 21.86 -5.94 -14.09
N THR A 8 22.50 -7.08 -13.96
CA THR A 8 21.89 -8.41 -13.97
C THR A 8 20.68 -8.44 -13.05
N GLU A 9 19.53 -8.92 -13.52
CA GLU A 9 18.28 -9.06 -12.75
C GLU A 9 18.47 -9.84 -11.42
N SER A 10 19.58 -10.58 -11.28
CA SER A 10 20.00 -11.28 -10.07
C SER A 10 20.59 -10.41 -8.95
N SER A 11 20.83 -9.12 -9.18
CA SER A 11 21.33 -8.17 -8.15
C SER A 11 20.22 -7.34 -7.51
N VAL A 12 18.97 -7.59 -7.88
CA VAL A 12 17.82 -6.85 -7.36
C VAL A 12 17.42 -7.47 -6.01
N ASP A 13 17.01 -6.62 -5.07
CA ASP A 13 16.59 -6.98 -3.71
C ASP A 13 15.82 -8.31 -3.66
N PRO A 14 16.02 -9.18 -2.64
CA PRO A 14 15.33 -10.46 -2.54
C PRO A 14 13.80 -10.36 -2.54
N LEU A 15 13.23 -9.18 -2.27
CA LEU A 15 11.79 -8.92 -2.35
C LEU A 15 11.28 -8.71 -3.78
N PHE A 16 12.13 -8.43 -4.76
CA PHE A 16 11.72 -8.03 -6.11
C PHE A 16 10.93 -9.11 -6.85
N ALA A 17 11.54 -10.28 -7.09
CA ALA A 17 10.90 -11.35 -7.84
C ALA A 17 9.65 -11.91 -7.13
N PRO A 18 9.66 -12.16 -5.80
CA PRO A 18 8.45 -12.57 -5.09
C PRO A 18 7.33 -11.53 -5.13
N LEU A 19 7.66 -10.24 -5.01
CA LEU A 19 6.65 -9.18 -5.08
C LEU A 19 5.99 -9.13 -6.46
N LEU A 20 6.77 -9.21 -7.55
CA LEU A 20 6.23 -9.28 -8.92
C LEU A 20 5.39 -10.54 -9.17
N ALA A 21 5.70 -11.63 -8.47
CA ALA A 21 4.90 -12.86 -8.49
C ALA A 21 3.61 -12.77 -7.64
N GLY A 22 3.32 -11.63 -7.02
CA GLY A 22 2.14 -11.42 -6.18
C GLY A 22 2.26 -12.00 -4.76
N ASP A 23 3.48 -12.31 -4.29
CA ASP A 23 3.68 -12.81 -2.92
C ASP A 23 3.29 -11.75 -1.88
N ARG A 24 2.23 -12.04 -1.13
CA ARG A 24 1.65 -11.12 -0.13
C ARG A 24 2.61 -10.84 1.03
N ARG A 25 3.48 -11.79 1.40
CA ARG A 25 4.46 -11.62 2.47
C ARG A 25 5.57 -10.69 1.99
N ALA A 26 6.06 -10.88 0.78
CA ALA A 26 7.06 -10.01 0.16
C ALA A 26 6.52 -8.57 0.02
N LEU A 27 5.27 -8.42 -0.43
CA LEU A 27 4.60 -7.12 -0.48
C LEU A 27 4.52 -6.45 0.91
N ALA A 28 4.09 -7.17 1.94
CA ALA A 28 4.02 -6.63 3.30
C ALA A 28 5.41 -6.23 3.85
N GLN A 29 6.44 -7.02 3.56
CA GLN A 29 7.83 -6.73 3.93
C GLN A 29 8.37 -5.50 3.18
N ALA A 30 8.07 -5.37 1.88
CA ALA A 30 8.45 -4.19 1.10
C ALA A 30 7.77 -2.92 1.61
N ILE A 31 6.49 -3.00 1.98
CA ILE A 31 5.77 -1.88 2.60
C ILE A 31 6.42 -1.49 3.95
N THR A 32 6.79 -2.47 4.76
CA THR A 32 7.50 -2.21 6.02
C THR A 32 8.87 -1.56 5.78
N LEU A 33 9.56 -1.95 4.70
CA LEU A 33 10.85 -1.39 4.31
C LEU A 33 10.73 0.10 3.95
N VAL A 34 9.75 0.49 3.11
CA VAL A 34 9.51 1.90 2.73
C VAL A 34 9.01 2.76 3.90
N GLU A 35 8.31 2.16 4.86
CA GLU A 35 7.83 2.86 6.07
C GLU A 35 8.97 3.12 7.07
N SER A 36 10.09 2.41 6.98
CA SER A 36 11.19 2.47 7.94
C SER A 36 11.90 3.83 7.97
N THR A 37 12.33 4.24 9.16
CA THR A 37 13.10 5.47 9.39
C THR A 37 14.61 5.25 9.47
N ARG A 38 15.08 4.01 9.33
CA ARG A 38 16.52 3.69 9.33
C ARG A 38 17.16 4.04 7.98
N GLY A 39 18.41 4.54 8.01
CA GLY A 39 19.10 5.01 6.80
C GLY A 39 19.35 3.91 5.77
N ASP A 40 19.90 2.79 6.23
CA ASP A 40 20.14 1.57 5.44
C ASP A 40 18.86 1.03 4.78
N HIS A 41 17.74 1.06 5.50
CA HIS A 41 16.45 0.63 4.97
C HIS A 41 15.94 1.57 3.87
N ARG A 42 16.17 2.89 3.99
CA ARG A 42 15.75 3.85 2.96
C ARG A 42 16.50 3.65 1.65
N GLU A 43 17.82 3.50 1.70
CA GLU A 43 18.63 3.25 0.51
C GLU A 43 18.20 1.96 -0.20
N ARG A 44 17.96 0.91 0.57
CA ARG A 44 17.43 -0.37 0.08
C ARG A 44 16.03 -0.22 -0.52
N ALA A 45 15.14 0.52 0.13
CA ALA A 45 13.78 0.81 -0.35
C ALA A 45 13.80 1.56 -1.69
N ASP A 46 14.63 2.60 -1.81
CA ASP A 46 14.74 3.41 -3.02
C ASP A 46 15.25 2.57 -4.19
N ALA A 47 16.24 1.70 -3.96
CA ALA A 47 16.74 0.77 -4.97
C ALA A 47 15.67 -0.24 -5.43
N LEU A 48 14.92 -0.84 -4.49
CA LEU A 48 13.81 -1.74 -4.80
C LEU A 48 12.71 -1.04 -5.59
N LEU A 49 12.28 0.16 -5.15
CA LEU A 49 11.26 0.95 -5.83
C LEU A 49 11.69 1.30 -7.25
N ALA A 50 12.93 1.75 -7.45
CA ALA A 50 13.46 2.08 -8.77
C ALA A 50 13.40 0.89 -9.73
N ALA A 51 13.73 -0.31 -9.25
CA ALA A 51 13.64 -1.53 -10.05
C ALA A 51 12.19 -1.91 -10.37
N LEU A 52 11.24 -1.65 -9.46
CA LEU A 52 9.82 -1.96 -9.66
C LEU A 52 9.08 -0.96 -10.55
N LEU A 53 9.57 0.27 -10.72
CA LEU A 53 8.89 1.34 -11.48
C LEU A 53 8.33 0.89 -12.84
N PRO A 54 9.05 0.11 -13.69
CA PRO A 54 8.52 -0.36 -14.98
C PRO A 54 7.27 -1.25 -14.89
N HIS A 55 7.00 -1.81 -13.71
CA HIS A 55 5.87 -2.70 -13.44
C HIS A 55 4.69 -1.98 -12.78
N THR A 56 4.76 -0.65 -12.63
CA THR A 56 3.73 0.16 -11.96
C THR A 56 2.85 0.94 -12.96
N GLY A 57 1.82 1.63 -12.46
CA GLY A 57 1.01 2.56 -13.25
C GLY A 57 -0.12 1.94 -14.07
N LYS A 58 -0.33 0.62 -14.00
CA LYS A 58 -1.41 -0.10 -14.72
C LYS A 58 -2.68 -0.28 -13.88
N SER A 59 -2.87 0.54 -12.85
CA SER A 59 -4.01 0.47 -11.93
C SER A 59 -4.89 1.72 -11.97
N VAL A 60 -6.12 1.58 -11.51
CA VAL A 60 -6.98 2.71 -11.14
C VAL A 60 -6.73 3.08 -9.68
N ARG A 61 -6.43 4.35 -9.40
CA ARG A 61 -6.23 4.88 -8.04
C ARG A 61 -7.45 5.70 -7.62
N LEU A 62 -8.12 5.33 -6.54
CA LEU A 62 -9.31 6.02 -6.03
C LEU A 62 -9.10 6.46 -4.57
N GLY A 63 -9.21 7.77 -4.33
CA GLY A 63 -9.22 8.33 -2.98
C GLY A 63 -10.64 8.36 -2.41
N ILE A 64 -10.80 7.92 -1.16
CA ILE A 64 -12.07 7.93 -0.42
C ILE A 64 -11.88 8.70 0.87
N THR A 65 -12.70 9.73 1.07
CA THR A 65 -12.68 10.58 2.26
C THR A 65 -14.10 10.85 2.76
N GLY A 66 -14.22 11.42 3.95
CA GLY A 66 -15.49 11.70 4.60
C GLY A 66 -15.38 11.61 6.12
N VAL A 67 -16.37 12.20 6.79
CA VAL A 67 -16.42 12.27 8.27
C VAL A 67 -16.44 10.86 8.91
N PRO A 68 -16.00 10.71 10.17
CA PRO A 68 -16.17 9.47 10.91
C PRO A 68 -17.64 9.03 10.92
N GLY A 69 -17.89 7.72 10.78
CA GLY A 69 -19.26 7.17 10.84
C GLY A 69 -20.10 7.28 9.56
N VAL A 70 -19.65 8.00 8.52
CA VAL A 70 -20.40 8.15 7.24
C VAL A 70 -20.52 6.85 6.42
N GLY A 71 -19.93 5.74 6.88
CA GLY A 71 -20.00 4.44 6.19
C GLY A 71 -18.92 4.19 5.13
N LYS A 72 -17.78 4.89 5.18
CA LYS A 72 -16.65 4.68 4.24
C LYS A 72 -16.19 3.22 4.15
N SER A 73 -15.92 2.58 5.30
CA SER A 73 -15.46 1.19 5.30
C SER A 73 -16.52 0.23 4.74
N THR A 74 -17.82 0.48 4.99
CA THR A 74 -18.92 -0.28 4.40
C THR A 74 -18.98 -0.11 2.89
N LEU A 75 -18.80 1.12 2.39
CA LEU A 75 -18.71 1.39 0.96
C LEU A 75 -17.51 0.65 0.34
N ILE A 76 -16.33 0.74 0.96
CA ILE A 76 -15.10 0.09 0.49
C ILE A 76 -15.27 -1.42 0.43
N GLU A 77 -15.86 -2.04 1.46
CA GLU A 77 -16.11 -3.49 1.48
C GLU A 77 -17.04 -3.91 0.34
N ARG A 78 -18.21 -3.27 0.21
CA ARG A 78 -19.19 -3.62 -0.83
C ARG A 78 -18.66 -3.36 -2.23
N PHE A 79 -18.00 -2.22 -2.44
CA PHE A 79 -17.36 -1.89 -3.71
C PHE A 79 -16.25 -2.88 -4.06
N GLY A 80 -15.38 -3.18 -3.09
CA GLY A 80 -14.28 -4.13 -3.25
C GLY A 80 -14.79 -5.52 -3.61
N LEU A 81 -15.78 -6.06 -2.89
CA LEU A 81 -16.38 -7.35 -3.20
C LEU A 81 -16.96 -7.40 -4.63
N SER A 82 -17.66 -6.35 -5.06
CA SER A 82 -18.19 -6.27 -6.42
C SER A 82 -17.10 -6.25 -7.50
N LEU A 83 -15.96 -5.61 -7.23
CA LEU A 83 -14.80 -5.67 -8.13
C LEU A 83 -14.24 -7.09 -8.23
N LEU A 84 -14.09 -7.77 -7.09
CA LEU A 84 -13.58 -9.14 -7.05
C LEU A 84 -14.49 -10.12 -7.81
N GLU A 85 -15.81 -9.96 -7.72
CA GLU A 85 -16.79 -10.74 -8.49
C GLU A 85 -16.62 -10.58 -10.01
N ARG A 86 -16.05 -9.45 -10.45
CA ARG A 86 -15.74 -9.17 -11.86
C ARG A 86 -14.33 -9.62 -12.26
N GLY A 87 -13.66 -10.42 -11.43
CA GLY A 87 -12.31 -10.92 -11.68
C GLY A 87 -11.21 -9.87 -11.52
N ARG A 88 -11.49 -8.73 -10.88
CA ARG A 88 -10.51 -7.67 -10.59
C ARG A 88 -9.77 -7.96 -9.28
N SER A 89 -8.67 -7.26 -9.07
CA SER A 89 -7.92 -7.27 -7.81
C SER A 89 -7.87 -5.87 -7.19
N LEU A 90 -7.90 -5.77 -5.86
CA LEU A 90 -7.77 -4.46 -5.20
C LEU A 90 -6.85 -4.44 -3.97
N ALA A 91 -6.16 -3.32 -3.81
CA ALA A 91 -5.47 -2.98 -2.57
C ALA A 91 -6.18 -1.81 -1.87
N VAL A 92 -6.33 -1.88 -0.56
CA VAL A 92 -6.84 -0.81 0.30
C VAL A 92 -5.71 -0.32 1.19
N LEU A 93 -5.34 0.95 1.06
CA LEU A 93 -4.36 1.66 1.86
C LEU A 93 -5.11 2.64 2.78
N ALA A 94 -5.28 2.27 4.04
CA ALA A 94 -6.00 3.11 5.01
C ALA A 94 -5.02 4.05 5.73
N ILE A 95 -5.22 5.36 5.59
CA ILE A 95 -4.39 6.41 6.17
C ILE A 95 -5.11 6.98 7.39
N ASP A 96 -4.55 6.71 8.57
CA ASP A 96 -5.03 7.29 9.83
C ASP A 96 -3.96 8.20 10.46
N PRO A 97 -4.14 9.54 10.46
CA PRO A 97 -3.22 10.46 11.12
C PRO A 97 -3.25 10.36 12.66
N SER A 98 -4.30 9.77 13.25
CA SER A 98 -4.50 9.71 14.70
C SER A 98 -3.71 8.60 15.41
N SER A 99 -3.04 7.71 14.66
CA SER A 99 -2.38 6.52 15.21
C SER A 99 -1.17 6.78 16.12
N LYS A 100 -0.84 8.05 16.44
CA LYS A 100 0.20 8.44 17.40
C LYS A 100 -0.05 7.91 18.83
N ARG A 101 -1.31 7.71 19.25
CA ARG A 101 -1.62 7.29 20.64
C ARG A 101 -1.67 5.77 20.88
N GLY A 102 -1.72 4.94 19.83
CA GLY A 102 -2.05 3.51 19.97
C GLY A 102 -1.05 2.49 19.39
N GLY A 103 0.11 2.92 18.87
CA GLY A 103 1.10 1.96 18.33
C GLY A 103 0.71 1.29 17.00
N GLY A 104 -0.22 1.89 16.25
CA GLY A 104 -0.67 1.42 14.94
C GLY A 104 -2.05 0.76 15.00
N SER A 105 -3.00 1.25 14.18
CA SER A 105 -4.32 0.64 13.98
C SER A 105 -4.18 -0.66 13.18
N ILE A 106 -3.67 -1.72 13.79
CA ILE A 106 -3.51 -3.02 13.11
C ILE A 106 -4.88 -3.73 12.98
N LEU A 107 -5.79 -3.50 13.92
CA LEU A 107 -7.04 -4.26 14.07
C LEU A 107 -8.31 -3.48 13.69
N GLY A 108 -8.33 -2.15 13.81
CA GLY A 108 -9.57 -1.36 13.69
C GLY A 108 -10.18 -1.33 12.28
N ASP A 109 -9.35 -1.40 11.24
CA ASP A 109 -9.83 -1.33 9.85
C ASP A 109 -10.08 -2.71 9.25
N LYS A 110 -9.35 -3.74 9.70
CA LYS A 110 -9.58 -5.13 9.28
C LYS A 110 -10.87 -5.72 9.86
N THR A 111 -11.28 -5.32 11.06
CA THR A 111 -12.57 -5.74 11.64
C THR A 111 -13.78 -5.07 10.98
N ARG A 112 -13.57 -3.96 10.24
CA ARG A 112 -14.63 -3.25 9.50
C ARG A 112 -14.81 -3.71 8.05
N MET A 113 -13.87 -4.51 7.53
CA MET A 113 -13.86 -5.07 6.17
C MET A 113 -13.66 -6.59 6.25
N GLU A 114 -14.55 -7.26 6.98
CA GLU A 114 -14.42 -8.65 7.41
C GLU A 114 -14.40 -9.63 6.23
N GLU A 115 -15.30 -9.46 5.26
CA GLU A 115 -15.40 -10.34 4.10
C GLU A 115 -14.27 -10.05 3.11
N LEU A 116 -14.03 -8.77 2.83
CA LEU A 116 -13.02 -8.34 1.87
C LEU A 116 -11.61 -8.76 2.32
N SER A 117 -11.29 -8.64 3.62
CA SER A 117 -9.97 -8.98 4.17
C SER A 117 -9.58 -10.46 4.00
N ARG A 118 -10.57 -11.35 3.82
CA ARG A 118 -10.38 -12.80 3.62
C ARG A 118 -10.14 -13.18 2.17
N ARG A 119 -10.34 -12.27 1.22
CA ARG A 119 -10.23 -12.56 -0.21
C ARG A 119 -8.77 -12.50 -0.66
N PRO A 120 -8.22 -13.55 -1.30
CA PRO A 120 -6.84 -13.54 -1.78
C PRO A 120 -6.53 -12.40 -2.77
N ALA A 121 -7.52 -12.02 -3.58
CA ALA A 121 -7.45 -10.93 -4.55
C ALA A 121 -7.61 -9.52 -3.93
N ALA A 122 -7.76 -9.43 -2.60
CA ALA A 122 -7.78 -8.16 -1.87
C ALA A 122 -6.59 -8.06 -0.91
N PHE A 123 -5.94 -6.90 -0.86
CA PHE A 123 -4.87 -6.61 0.10
C PHE A 123 -5.22 -5.37 0.93
N ILE A 124 -5.30 -5.51 2.25
CA ILE A 124 -5.66 -4.40 3.14
C ILE A 124 -4.48 -4.08 4.05
N ARG A 125 -3.96 -2.86 3.93
CA ARG A 125 -2.85 -2.35 4.73
C ARG A 125 -3.30 -1.09 5.47
N PRO A 126 -3.39 -1.15 6.81
CA PRO A 126 -3.42 0.08 7.60
C PRO A 126 -2.04 0.73 7.56
N SER A 127 -1.97 2.00 7.18
CA SER A 127 -0.75 2.80 7.16
C SER A 127 -0.52 3.41 8.53
N PRO A 128 0.71 3.38 9.07
CA PRO A 128 1.05 4.11 10.29
C PRO A 128 0.98 5.62 10.06
N ALA A 129 0.49 6.38 11.04
CA ALA A 129 0.63 7.83 11.09
C ALA A 129 2.12 8.19 11.03
N GLY A 130 2.52 8.97 10.04
CA GLY A 130 3.83 9.62 10.01
C GLY A 130 3.89 10.76 11.01
N ALA A 131 5.11 11.15 11.41
CA ALA A 131 5.32 12.30 12.30
C ALA A 131 4.78 13.60 11.70
N THR A 132 4.78 13.69 10.37
CA THR A 132 4.29 14.81 9.55
C THR A 132 3.37 14.31 8.43
N LEU A 133 2.44 15.15 7.99
CA LEU A 133 1.55 14.88 6.86
C LEU A 133 2.34 14.55 5.57
N GLY A 134 3.46 15.25 5.35
CA GLY A 134 4.35 14.99 4.20
C GLY A 134 4.97 13.59 4.21
N GLY A 135 5.35 13.08 5.38
CA GLY A 135 5.85 11.71 5.53
C GLY A 135 4.79 10.65 5.23
N VAL A 136 3.52 10.91 5.61
CA VAL A 136 2.38 10.04 5.31
C VAL A 136 2.11 9.98 3.80
N ALA A 137 2.05 11.14 3.15
CA ALA A 137 1.81 11.23 1.72
C ALA A 137 2.90 10.50 0.90
N ARG A 138 4.17 10.69 1.26
CA ARG A 138 5.31 10.02 0.61
C ARG A 138 5.21 8.49 0.71
N ARG A 139 5.03 7.96 1.94
CA ARG A 139 4.93 6.51 2.18
C ARG A 139 3.71 5.89 1.51
N THR A 140 2.59 6.62 1.48
CA THR A 140 1.40 6.18 0.73
C THR A 140 1.72 6.03 -0.76
N ARG A 141 2.41 7.02 -1.35
CA ARG A 141 2.83 6.95 -2.76
C ARG A 141 3.74 5.75 -3.02
N GLU A 142 4.71 5.50 -2.15
CA GLU A 142 5.61 4.34 -2.25
C GLU A 142 4.82 3.03 -2.12
N ALA A 143 3.90 2.92 -1.16
CA ALA A 143 3.03 1.76 -1.00
C ALA A 143 2.11 1.51 -2.21
N MET A 144 1.58 2.57 -2.84
CA MET A 144 0.80 2.46 -4.09
C MET A 144 1.62 1.80 -5.21
N LEU A 145 2.88 2.19 -5.36
CA LEU A 145 3.78 1.60 -6.37
C LEU A 145 4.02 0.10 -6.09
N LEU A 146 4.20 -0.27 -4.82
CA LEU A 146 4.42 -1.68 -4.44
C LEU A 146 3.20 -2.56 -4.73
N VAL A 147 1.99 -2.11 -4.39
CA VAL A 147 0.78 -2.90 -4.69
C VAL A 147 0.51 -2.99 -6.19
N GLU A 148 0.81 -1.94 -6.96
CA GLU A 148 0.70 -1.99 -8.41
C GLU A 148 1.65 -3.01 -9.03
N ALA A 149 2.92 -2.97 -8.62
CA ALA A 149 3.92 -3.93 -9.10
C ALA A 149 3.57 -5.36 -8.69
N ALA A 150 2.86 -5.56 -7.58
CA ALA A 150 2.34 -6.85 -7.15
C ALA A 150 1.09 -7.33 -7.93
N GLY A 151 0.63 -6.57 -8.93
CA GLY A 151 -0.47 -6.96 -9.81
C GLY A 151 -1.86 -6.54 -9.35
N PHE A 152 -1.97 -5.63 -8.37
CA PHE A 152 -3.27 -5.04 -8.01
C PHE A 152 -3.71 -4.01 -9.06
N ASP A 153 -4.85 -4.25 -9.69
CA ASP A 153 -5.38 -3.39 -10.76
C ASP A 153 -6.19 -2.19 -10.26
N THR A 154 -6.55 -2.21 -8.97
CA THR A 154 -7.29 -1.13 -8.31
C THR A 154 -6.63 -0.83 -6.97
N VAL A 155 -6.40 0.45 -6.68
CA VAL A 155 -5.82 0.92 -5.42
C VAL A 155 -6.76 1.93 -4.78
N LEU A 156 -7.34 1.57 -3.64
CA LEU A 156 -8.17 2.43 -2.82
C LEU A 156 -7.32 3.06 -1.73
N VAL A 157 -7.37 4.38 -1.62
CA VAL A 157 -6.72 5.14 -0.54
C VAL A 157 -7.79 5.76 0.32
N GLU A 158 -7.98 5.26 1.53
CA GLU A 158 -8.94 5.82 2.50
C GLU A 158 -8.21 6.79 3.43
N THR A 159 -8.76 7.97 3.65
CA THR A 159 -8.32 8.85 4.74
C THR A 159 -9.30 8.79 5.90
N VAL A 160 -8.81 8.67 7.13
CA VAL A 160 -9.61 8.93 8.34
C VAL A 160 -9.82 10.44 8.46
N GLY A 161 -11.07 10.83 8.72
CA GLY A 161 -11.65 12.15 8.45
C GLY A 161 -10.81 13.38 8.85
N VAL A 162 -10.87 14.40 7.98
CA VAL A 162 -10.55 15.79 8.30
C VAL A 162 -11.34 16.23 9.55
N GLY A 163 -10.68 16.82 10.55
CA GLY A 163 -11.29 17.29 11.80
C GLY A 163 -10.79 16.64 13.10
N GLN A 164 -9.72 15.83 13.05
CA GLN A 164 -9.01 15.35 14.26
C GLN A 164 -7.68 16.10 14.50
N SER A 165 -7.45 17.18 13.76
CA SER A 165 -6.24 18.01 13.80
C SER A 165 -6.40 19.25 14.67
N GLU A 166 -7.45 19.33 15.49
CA GLU A 166 -7.57 20.29 16.60
C GLU A 166 -7.29 19.58 17.92
#